data_AF-A0A653ZIL6-F1
#
_entry.id   AF-A0A653ZIL6-F1
#
_cell.length_a   1.000
_cell.length_b   1.000
_cell.length_c   1.000
_cell.angle_alpha   90.00
_cell.angle_beta   90.00
_cell.angle_gamma   90.00
#
_symmetry.space_group_name_H-M   'P 1'
#
loop_
_entity.id
_entity.type
_entity.pdbx_description
1 polymer ?
#
loop_
_entity_poly.entity_id
_entity_poly.type
_entity_poly.pdbx_seq_one_letter_code
_entity_poly.pdbx_strand_id
1 'polypeptide(L)'
;MAWMEPGGKKCGASPAHEKEAAELGAALLIPASEAKTHAVYGRDPQTLAERFGVSLEMSTWRMGVSGGSKIRERWLAKQGRTRAS
;
A
#
# COMPACT_ATOMS: atom_id res chain seq x y z
N MET A 1 10.24 -7.21 -0.91
CA MET A 1 9.64 -6.34 -1.94
C MET A 1 10.15 -6.84 -3.27
N ALA A 2 9.44 -7.73 -3.96
CA ALA A 2 9.96 -8.39 -5.17
C ALA A 2 10.09 -7.42 -6.37
N TRP A 3 9.35 -6.32 -6.41
CA TRP A 3 9.56 -5.22 -7.38
C TRP A 3 10.79 -4.33 -7.12
N MET A 4 11.45 -4.50 -5.97
CA MET A 4 12.76 -3.91 -5.68
C MET A 4 13.81 -5.02 -5.83
N GLU A 5 14.02 -5.49 -7.06
CA GLU A 5 15.00 -6.53 -7.35
C GLU A 5 16.41 -6.07 -6.91
N PRO A 6 17.08 -6.79 -5.98
CA PRO A 6 18.43 -6.42 -5.52
C PRO A 6 19.53 -6.71 -6.56
N GLY A 7 19.17 -7.24 -7.75
CA GLY A 7 20.09 -7.64 -8.81
C GLY A 7 20.19 -6.68 -10.01
N GLY A 8 19.49 -5.54 -9.99
CA GLY A 8 19.61 -4.51 -11.02
C GLY A 8 21.04 -3.94 -11.10
N LYS A 9 21.45 -3.42 -12.28
CA LYS A 9 22.72 -2.71 -12.44
C LYS A 9 22.91 -1.75 -11.27
N LYS A 10 24.03 -1.85 -10.55
CA LYS A 10 24.34 -0.98 -9.41
C LYS A 10 24.35 0.47 -9.90
N CYS A 11 23.23 1.17 -9.74
CA CYS A 11 23.18 2.61 -9.71
C CYS A 11 24.13 3.05 -8.59
N GLY A 12 24.85 4.17 -8.73
CA GLY A 12 25.78 4.66 -7.70
C GLY A 12 25.13 5.03 -6.36
N ALA A 13 23.84 4.76 -6.16
CA ALA A 13 23.08 5.02 -4.96
C ALA A 13 23.12 3.82 -3.98
N SER A 14 22.93 4.11 -2.70
CA SER A 14 22.84 3.06 -1.68
C SER A 14 21.51 2.29 -1.80
N PRO A 15 21.44 1.03 -1.35
CA PRO A 15 20.17 0.30 -1.29
C PRO A 15 19.06 1.02 -0.49
N ALA A 16 19.43 1.85 0.49
CA ALA A 16 18.48 2.67 1.24
C ALA A 16 17.86 3.77 0.36
N HIS A 17 18.68 4.47 -0.44
CA HIS A 17 18.17 5.48 -1.37
C HIS A 17 17.28 4.86 -2.47
N GLU A 18 17.65 3.70 -2.99
CA GLU A 18 16.81 2.98 -3.97
C GLU A 18 15.44 2.64 -3.37
N LYS A 19 15.41 2.18 -2.11
CA LYS A 19 14.17 1.92 -1.39
C LYS A 19 13.36 3.20 -1.17
N GLU A 20 13.97 4.28 -0.70
CA GLU A 20 13.27 5.56 -0.48
C GLU A 20 12.71 6.14 -1.79
N ALA A 21 13.47 6.03 -2.88
CA ALA A 21 13.01 6.45 -4.21
C ALA A 21 11.81 5.61 -4.67
N ALA A 22 11.85 4.31 -4.44
CA ALA A 22 10.75 3.40 -4.74
C ALA A 22 9.48 3.75 -3.91
N GLU A 23 9.63 3.94 -2.60
CA GLU A 23 8.54 4.35 -1.70
C GLU A 23 7.96 5.73 -2.09
N LEU A 24 8.81 6.70 -2.43
CA LEU A 24 8.40 8.00 -2.95
C LEU A 24 7.65 7.88 -4.28
N GLY A 25 8.16 7.07 -5.20
CA GLY A 25 7.51 6.79 -6.48
C GLY A 25 6.10 6.24 -6.29
N ALA A 26 5.94 5.26 -5.40
CA ALA A 26 4.64 4.72 -5.04
C ALA A 26 3.71 5.77 -4.41
N ALA A 27 4.25 6.66 -3.58
CA ALA A 27 3.49 7.73 -2.93
C ALA A 27 3.01 8.82 -3.92
N LEU A 28 3.77 9.07 -4.99
CA LEU A 28 3.44 10.00 -6.06
C LEU A 28 2.43 9.40 -7.05
N LEU A 29 2.59 8.12 -7.40
CA LEU A 29 1.74 7.45 -8.39
C LEU A 29 0.36 7.07 -7.86
N ILE A 30 0.24 6.76 -6.56
CA ILE A 30 -1.01 6.34 -5.94
C ILE A 30 -1.44 7.39 -4.89
N PRO A 31 -2.54 8.14 -5.14
CA PRO A 31 -3.05 9.14 -4.21
C PRO A 31 -3.31 8.56 -2.81
N ALA A 32 -2.90 9.31 -1.78
CA ALA A 32 -3.01 8.86 -0.39
C ALA A 32 -4.47 8.63 0.03
N SER A 33 -5.39 9.49 -0.42
CA SER A 33 -6.83 9.37 -0.15
C SER A 33 -7.43 8.11 -0.75
N GLU A 34 -7.05 7.75 -1.98
CA GLU A 34 -7.53 6.56 -2.68
C GLU A 34 -7.03 5.29 -1.99
N ALA A 35 -5.73 5.21 -1.71
CA ALA A 35 -5.14 4.09 -0.99
C ALA A 35 -5.76 3.89 0.40
N LYS A 36 -5.94 4.98 1.16
CA LYS A 36 -6.60 4.94 2.47
C LYS A 36 -8.05 4.46 2.36
N THR A 37 -8.81 5.00 1.40
CA THR A 37 -10.20 4.60 1.14
C THR A 37 -10.29 3.12 0.82
N HIS A 38 -9.48 2.62 -0.12
CA HIS A 38 -9.44 1.20 -0.47
C HIS A 38 -9.10 0.31 0.73
N ALA A 39 -8.10 0.70 1.53
CA ALA A 39 -7.70 -0.06 2.71
C ALA A 39 -8.79 -0.06 3.81
N VAL A 40 -9.47 1.07 4.04
CA VAL A 40 -10.60 1.17 4.99
C VAL A 40 -11.73 0.24 4.57
N TYR A 41 -12.07 0.20 3.28
CA TYR A 41 -13.14 -0.65 2.77
C TYR A 41 -12.72 -2.10 2.51
N GLY A 42 -11.43 -2.44 2.69
CA GLY A 42 -10.92 -3.79 2.44
C GLY A 42 -11.02 -4.21 0.97
N ARG A 43 -10.86 -3.25 0.06
CA ARG A 43 -10.86 -3.51 -1.39
C ARG A 43 -9.57 -4.21 -1.82
N ASP A 44 -9.64 -4.95 -2.91
CA ASP A 44 -8.50 -5.65 -3.49
C ASP A 44 -7.44 -4.65 -4.01
N PRO A 45 -6.16 -4.75 -3.58
CA PRO A 45 -5.07 -3.94 -4.12
C PRO A 45 -4.89 -4.03 -5.64
N GLN A 46 -5.31 -5.12 -6.27
CA GLN A 46 -5.26 -5.28 -7.73
C GLN A 46 -6.06 -4.19 -8.45
N THR A 47 -7.18 -3.76 -7.88
CA THR A 47 -8.01 -2.69 -8.47
C THR A 47 -7.30 -1.33 -8.50
N LEU A 48 -6.42 -1.06 -7.52
CA LEU A 48 -5.58 0.15 -7.52
C LEU A 48 -4.42 0.02 -8.49
N ALA A 49 -3.81 -1.17 -8.58
CA ALA A 49 -2.75 -1.45 -9.53
C ALA A 49 -3.21 -1.18 -10.96
N GLU A 50 -4.38 -1.71 -11.33
CA GLU A 50 -4.99 -1.50 -12.65
C GLU A 50 -5.39 -0.04 -12.88
N ARG A 51 -6.03 0.61 -11.90
CA ARG A 51 -6.47 2.01 -12.01
C ARG A 51 -5.31 2.97 -12.27
N PHE A 52 -4.18 2.76 -11.61
CA PHE A 52 -3.03 3.67 -11.66
C PHE A 52 -1.88 3.17 -12.55
N GLY A 53 -2.03 2.01 -13.20
CA GLY A 53 -1.01 1.46 -14.10
C GLY A 53 0.30 1.12 -13.39
N VAL A 54 0.21 0.57 -12.18
CA VAL A 54 1.37 0.24 -11.32
C VAL A 54 1.36 -1.25 -10.95
N SER A 55 2.45 -1.74 -10.35
CA SER A 55 2.50 -3.13 -9.91
C SER A 55 1.57 -3.40 -8.71
N LEU A 56 1.14 -4.66 -8.58
CA LEU A 56 0.37 -5.13 -7.42
C LEU A 56 1.13 -4.92 -6.11
N GLU A 57 2.45 -5.09 -6.09
CA GLU A 57 3.21 -4.89 -4.86
C GLU A 57 3.27 -3.41 -4.45
N MET A 58 3.32 -2.49 -5.41
CA MET A 58 3.28 -1.05 -5.15
C MET A 58 1.92 -0.64 -4.56
N SER A 59 0.83 -1.13 -5.14
CA SER A 59 -0.51 -0.86 -4.62
C SER A 59 -0.74 -1.48 -3.24
N THR A 60 -0.25 -2.70 -3.02
CA THR A 60 -0.29 -3.38 -1.72
C THR A 60 0.48 -2.62 -0.67
N TRP A 61 1.72 -2.19 -0.96
CA TRP A 61 2.50 -1.37 -0.04
C TRP A 61 1.80 -0.06 0.29
N ARG A 62 1.29 0.65 -0.74
CA ARG A 62 0.63 1.94 -0.55
C ARG A 62 -0.61 1.83 0.33
N MET A 63 -1.44 0.81 0.09
CA MET A 63 -2.59 0.51 0.94
C MET A 63 -2.16 0.23 2.39
N GLY A 64 -1.10 -0.56 2.59
CA GLY A 64 -0.57 -0.88 3.91
C GLY A 64 -0.11 0.35 4.70
N VAL A 65 0.68 1.24 4.06
CA VAL A 65 1.22 2.44 4.74
C VAL A 65 0.20 3.56 4.93
N SER A 66 -0.98 3.48 4.28
CA SER A 66 -2.06 4.47 4.44
C SER A 66 -2.72 4.46 5.83
N GLY A 67 -2.53 3.39 6.61
CA GLY A 67 -3.19 3.17 7.89
C GLY A 67 -4.67 2.74 7.80
N GLY A 68 -5.24 2.62 6.59
CA GLY A 68 -6.65 2.25 6.40
C GLY A 68 -7.02 0.86 6.93
N SER A 69 -6.12 -0.13 6.83
CA SER A 69 -6.37 -1.47 7.35
C SER A 69 -6.58 -1.49 8.87
N LYS A 70 -5.81 -0.68 9.62
CA LYS A 70 -5.99 -0.52 11.08
C LYS A 70 -7.34 0.12 11.42
N ILE A 71 -7.81 1.06 10.60
CA ILE A 71 -9.15 1.65 10.76
C ILE A 71 -10.22 0.59 10.56
N ARG A 72 -10.10 -0.23 9.49
CA ARG A 72 -11.00 -1.33 9.20
C ARG A 72 -11.06 -2.36 10.32
N GLU A 73 -9.90 -2.80 10.82
CA GLU A 73 -9.80 -3.74 11.94
C GLU A 73 -10.55 -3.22 13.17
N ARG A 74 -10.30 -1.97 13.57
CA ARG A 74 -10.98 -1.33 14.70
C ARG A 74 -12.49 -1.25 14.49
N TRP A 75 -12.93 -0.92 13.28
CA TRP A 75 -14.35 -0.85 12.95
C TRP A 75 -15.04 -2.22 13.02
N LEU A 76 -14.41 -3.26 12.46
CA LEU A 76 -14.90 -4.65 12.53
C LEU A 76 -14.97 -5.15 13.98
N ALA A 77 -13.94 -4.88 14.79
CA ALA A 77 -13.92 -5.25 16.20
C ALA A 77 -15.07 -4.58 16.98
N LYS A 78 -15.36 -3.30 16.69
CA LYS A 78 -16.50 -2.60 17.30
C LYS A 78 -17.82 -3.26 16.92
N GLN A 79 -18.02 -3.60 15.64
CA GLN A 79 -19.26 -4.25 15.19
C GLN A 79 -19.44 -5.65 15.78
N GLY A 80 -18.36 -6.44 15.86
CA GLY A 80 -18.40 -7.77 16.48
C GLY A 80 -18.86 -7.71 17.93
N ARG A 81 -18.39 -6.70 18.69
CA ARG A 81 -18.84 -6.48 20.07
C ARG A 81 -20.32 -6.10 20.17
N THR A 82 -20.82 -5.26 19.27
CA THR A 82 -22.24 -4.87 19.24
C THR A 82 -23.16 -6.05 18.87
N ARG A 83 -22.71 -7.00 18.05
CA ARG A 83 -23.51 -8.18 17.68
C ARG A 83 -23.53 -9.28 18.74
N ALA A 84 -22.62 -9.23 19.71
CA ALA A 84 -22.49 -10.22 20.79
C ALA A 84 -23.09 -9.75 22.13
N SER A 85 -23.68 -8.54 22.17
CA SER A 85 -24.42 -7.98 23.31
C SER A 85 -25.91 -8.04 23.03
#